data_AF-A0A959DUQ7-F1
#
_entry.id   AF-A0A959DUQ7-F1
#
_cell.length_a   1.000
_cell.length_b   1.000
_cell.length_c   1.000
_cell.angle_alpha   90.00
_cell.angle_beta   90.00
_cell.angle_gamma   90.00
#
_symmetry.space_group_name_H-M   'P 1'
#
loop_
_entity.id
_entity.type
_entity.pdbx_description
1 polymer ?
#
loop_
_entity_poly.entity_id
_entity_poly.type
_entity_poly.pdbx_seq_one_letter_code
_entity_poly.pdbx_strand_id
1 'polypeptide(L)'
;MLTQLSIVLMTTLLSYLSCTPDDAVKKDPAPMEVYKDCCGVQPVEWTTDRGGYIFMPNAFTPNGDGVNDVFYPIVNDEDFVYFNMVVFAGKWDTSGIKLFHQEIINRKDSERRGWNGTFPDGRPYKGLFTYLVTYFNHKGAEYTMGGQGEACAIDCSDAGEFAERQGCFYPVQAVNGKLDKSKGNQEEDCFN
;
A
#
# COMPACT_ATOMS: atom_id res chain seq x y z
N MET A 1 -83.37 23.92 -10.04
CA MET A 1 -82.35 24.89 -10.51
C MET A 1 -81.14 24.79 -9.59
N LEU A 2 -79.98 24.46 -10.17
CA LEU A 2 -78.60 24.74 -9.72
C LEU A 2 -78.27 24.45 -8.23
N THR A 3 -77.46 23.45 -7.91
CA THR A 3 -75.99 23.56 -7.98
C THR A 3 -75.35 22.18 -7.82
N GLN A 4 -74.56 21.72 -8.81
CA GLN A 4 -73.60 20.63 -8.61
C GLN A 4 -72.23 21.26 -8.31
N LEU A 5 -71.67 20.90 -7.15
CA LEU A 5 -70.40 21.39 -6.66
C LEU A 5 -69.35 20.27 -6.81
N SER A 6 -68.55 20.41 -7.88
CA SER A 6 -67.13 20.06 -8.03
C SER A 6 -66.56 18.82 -7.31
N ILE A 7 -66.47 17.69 -8.03
CA ILE A 7 -65.41 16.68 -7.81
C ILE A 7 -64.62 16.60 -9.13
N VAL A 8 -63.58 17.42 -9.25
CA VAL A 8 -62.57 17.24 -10.30
C VAL A 8 -61.58 16.21 -9.78
N LEU A 9 -61.86 14.95 -10.12
CA LEU A 9 -60.98 13.82 -9.97
C LEU A 9 -59.76 14.05 -10.89
N MET A 10 -58.64 14.46 -10.31
CA MET A 10 -57.40 14.76 -11.02
C MET A 10 -56.72 13.46 -11.46
N THR A 11 -57.22 12.86 -12.54
CA THR A 11 -56.52 11.82 -13.29
C THR A 11 -55.41 12.48 -14.11
N THR A 12 -54.21 12.59 -13.54
CA THR A 12 -52.99 12.78 -14.35
C THR A 12 -52.23 11.47 -14.34
N LEU A 13 -52.40 10.74 -15.43
CA LEU A 13 -51.53 9.66 -15.84
C LEU A 13 -50.19 10.31 -16.23
N LEU A 14 -49.20 10.24 -15.35
CA LEU A 14 -47.79 10.35 -15.71
C LEU A 14 -47.07 9.20 -15.03
N SER A 15 -46.95 8.13 -15.81
CA SER A 15 -45.94 7.10 -15.68
C SER A 15 -44.54 7.71 -15.53
N TYR A 16 -43.61 6.87 -15.07
CA TYR A 16 -42.16 7.09 -14.95
C TYR A 16 -41.72 7.69 -13.61
N LEU A 17 -41.55 6.80 -12.63
CA LEU A 17 -40.24 6.52 -12.01
C LEU A 17 -40.36 5.17 -11.27
N SER A 18 -40.55 4.08 -12.02
CA SER A 18 -39.98 2.81 -11.61
C SER A 18 -38.47 2.97 -11.71
N CYS A 19 -37.84 3.46 -10.65
CA CYS A 19 -36.40 3.35 -10.52
C CYS A 19 -36.17 1.86 -10.23
N THR A 20 -35.83 1.08 -11.26
CA THR A 20 -35.11 -0.16 -10.99
C THR A 20 -33.82 0.28 -10.31
N PRO A 21 -33.47 -0.26 -9.13
CA PRO A 21 -32.08 -0.29 -8.75
C PRO A 21 -31.43 -1.23 -9.75
N ASP A 22 -31.10 -0.71 -10.93
CA ASP A 22 -30.06 -1.32 -11.74
C ASP A 22 -28.86 -1.32 -10.81
N ASP A 23 -28.47 -2.53 -10.41
CA ASP A 23 -27.23 -2.79 -9.70
C ASP A 23 -26.16 -1.96 -10.38
N ALA A 24 -25.80 -0.83 -9.77
CA ALA A 24 -24.59 -0.12 -10.10
C ALA A 24 -23.48 -1.06 -9.68
N VAL A 25 -23.15 -2.01 -10.56
CA VAL A 25 -21.91 -2.75 -10.53
C VAL A 25 -20.87 -1.65 -10.51
N LYS A 26 -20.32 -1.40 -9.32
CA LYS A 26 -19.20 -0.49 -9.17
C LYS A 26 -18.10 -1.08 -10.03
N LYS A 27 -17.93 -0.54 -11.23
CA LYS A 27 -16.83 -0.92 -12.09
C LYS A 27 -15.56 -0.63 -11.29
N ASP A 28 -14.69 -1.62 -11.19
CA ASP A 28 -13.41 -1.43 -10.49
C ASP A 28 -12.69 -0.21 -11.09
N PRO A 29 -12.05 0.63 -10.24
CA PRO A 29 -11.33 1.79 -10.72
C PRO A 29 -10.26 1.36 -11.74
N ALA A 30 -10.03 2.22 -12.73
CA ALA A 30 -8.99 1.94 -13.72
C ALA A 30 -7.62 1.84 -13.04
N PRO A 31 -6.69 0.99 -13.52
CA PRO A 31 -5.37 0.82 -12.91
C PRO A 31 -4.63 2.16 -12.71
N MET A 32 -4.71 3.06 -13.69
CA MET A 32 -4.10 4.38 -13.62
C MET A 32 -4.59 5.23 -12.43
N GLU A 33 -5.83 5.05 -11.97
CA GLU A 33 -6.37 5.75 -10.80
C GLU A 33 -5.83 5.15 -9.49
N VAL A 34 -5.71 3.83 -9.42
CA VAL A 34 -5.17 3.09 -8.26
C VAL A 34 -3.71 3.43 -8.01
N TYR A 35 -2.94 3.61 -9.08
CA TYR A 35 -1.49 3.79 -9.02
C TYR A 35 -1.03 5.23 -9.28
N LYS A 36 -1.93 6.21 -9.36
CA LYS A 36 -1.59 7.59 -9.75
C LYS A 36 -0.47 8.21 -8.89
N ASP A 37 -0.39 7.84 -7.62
CA ASP A 37 0.55 8.38 -6.65
C ASP A 37 1.78 7.45 -6.43
N CYS A 38 1.88 6.36 -7.18
CA CYS A 38 2.99 5.41 -7.10
C CYS A 38 4.24 5.87 -7.86
N CYS A 39 5.42 5.50 -7.35
CA CYS A 39 6.75 5.83 -7.88
C CYS A 39 7.15 7.31 -7.83
N GLY A 40 6.29 8.23 -7.38
CA GLY A 40 6.64 9.65 -7.19
C GLY A 40 7.22 9.98 -5.82
N VAL A 41 7.04 9.09 -4.84
CA VAL A 41 7.46 9.27 -3.44
C VAL A 41 8.89 8.74 -3.28
N GLN A 42 9.77 9.44 -2.57
CA GLN A 42 11.13 8.94 -2.31
C GLN A 42 11.07 7.74 -1.33
N PRO A 43 11.92 6.72 -1.52
CA PRO A 43 12.09 5.68 -0.51
C PRO A 43 12.65 6.29 0.77
N VAL A 44 12.41 5.62 1.90
CA VAL A 44 12.88 6.11 3.19
C VAL A 44 14.19 5.43 3.52
N GLU A 45 15.26 6.22 3.57
CA GLU A 45 16.57 5.82 4.06
C GLU A 45 16.87 6.59 5.35
N TRP A 46 17.31 5.89 6.39
CA TRP A 46 17.77 6.54 7.61
C TRP A 46 18.99 5.84 8.19
N THR A 47 19.69 6.59 9.05
CA THR A 47 20.89 6.11 9.76
C THR A 47 20.58 6.12 11.25
N THR A 48 20.95 5.06 11.97
CA THR A 48 20.80 5.04 13.43
C THR A 48 21.90 5.84 14.13
N ASP A 49 21.77 6.00 15.45
CA ASP A 49 22.77 6.62 16.31
C ASP A 49 24.18 6.01 16.21
N ARG A 50 24.32 4.72 15.86
CA ARG A 50 25.63 4.05 15.71
C ARG A 50 26.09 3.94 14.25
N GLY A 51 25.40 4.60 13.33
CA GLY A 51 25.85 4.75 11.95
C GLY A 51 25.45 3.61 11.01
N GLY A 52 24.62 2.66 11.45
CA GLY A 52 24.08 1.65 10.55
C GLY A 52 22.90 2.18 9.73
N TYR A 53 22.67 1.52 8.60
CA TYR A 53 21.76 1.99 7.57
C TYR A 53 20.52 1.12 7.50
N ILE A 54 19.38 1.77 7.32
CA ILE A 54 18.12 1.12 7.03
C ILE A 54 17.55 1.73 5.75
N PHE A 55 17.13 0.85 4.86
CA PHE A 55 16.40 1.17 3.65
C PHE A 55 15.01 0.56 3.75
N MET A 56 14.00 1.37 3.46
CA MET A 56 12.63 0.94 3.28
C MET A 56 12.21 1.20 1.84
N PRO A 57 11.83 0.15 1.08
CA PRO A 57 11.41 0.29 -0.30
C PRO A 57 10.14 1.15 -0.39
N ASN A 58 9.85 1.65 -1.58
CA ASN A 58 8.59 2.35 -1.88
C ASN A 58 7.74 1.59 -2.91
N ALA A 59 8.19 0.42 -3.37
CA ALA A 59 7.47 -0.44 -4.28
C ALA A 59 7.84 -1.90 -4.03
N PHE A 60 6.88 -2.80 -4.26
CA PHE A 60 7.06 -4.25 -4.24
C PHE A 60 5.92 -4.91 -5.04
N THR A 61 6.08 -6.19 -5.35
CA THR A 61 5.29 -6.95 -6.34
C THR A 61 4.91 -8.29 -5.72
N PRO A 62 3.84 -8.34 -4.90
CA PRO A 62 3.47 -9.54 -4.14
C PRO A 62 2.79 -10.60 -5.05
N ASN A 63 3.53 -11.17 -5.99
CA ASN A 63 3.04 -12.11 -7.00
C ASN A 63 3.40 -13.58 -6.70
N GLY A 64 4.32 -13.83 -5.77
CA GLY A 64 4.81 -15.13 -5.33
C GLY A 64 5.92 -15.75 -6.19
N ASP A 65 6.65 -14.96 -6.99
CA ASP A 65 7.74 -15.45 -7.86
C ASP A 65 9.12 -15.54 -7.18
N GLY A 66 9.23 -15.03 -5.95
CA GLY A 66 10.45 -15.00 -5.14
C GLY A 66 11.21 -13.67 -5.23
N VAL A 67 10.76 -12.71 -6.04
CA VAL A 67 11.39 -11.41 -6.25
C VAL A 67 10.44 -10.31 -5.75
N ASN A 68 10.94 -9.48 -4.84
CA ASN A 68 10.19 -8.34 -4.26
C ASN A 68 8.76 -8.67 -3.76
N ASP A 69 8.52 -9.90 -3.32
CA ASP A 69 7.20 -10.36 -2.87
C ASP A 69 6.76 -9.77 -1.52
N VAL A 70 7.74 -9.31 -0.74
CA VAL A 70 7.52 -8.92 0.64
C VAL A 70 8.01 -7.50 0.88
N PHE A 71 7.17 -6.73 1.56
CA PHE A 71 7.49 -5.40 2.03
C PHE A 71 8.07 -5.45 3.45
N TYR A 72 9.32 -5.03 3.62
CA TYR A 72 10.04 -5.05 4.89
C TYR A 72 11.24 -4.08 4.90
N PRO A 73 11.74 -3.66 6.08
CA PRO A 73 12.95 -2.88 6.18
C PRO A 73 14.21 -3.73 5.94
N ILE A 74 15.09 -3.26 5.06
CA ILE A 74 16.41 -3.87 4.79
C ILE A 74 17.46 -3.14 5.63
N VAL A 75 18.16 -3.87 6.49
CA VAL A 75 18.96 -3.30 7.57
C VAL A 75 20.38 -3.84 7.56
N ASN A 76 21.36 -2.95 7.70
CA ASN A 76 22.76 -3.29 7.96
C ASN A 76 23.24 -2.68 9.28
N ASP A 77 22.38 -2.74 10.29
CA ASP A 77 22.71 -2.23 11.61
C ASP A 77 22.53 -3.32 12.66
N GLU A 78 23.56 -3.52 13.47
CA GLU A 78 23.47 -4.43 14.60
C GLU A 78 22.61 -3.89 15.74
N ASP A 79 22.38 -2.58 15.79
CA ASP A 79 21.56 -1.87 16.77
C ASP A 79 20.08 -2.02 16.54
N PHE A 80 19.69 -2.21 15.28
CA PHE A 80 18.33 -2.45 14.91
C PHE A 80 18.05 -3.94 15.19
N VAL A 81 17.83 -4.27 16.45
CA VAL A 81 17.69 -5.68 16.87
C VAL A 81 16.27 -6.17 16.63
N TYR A 82 15.30 -5.40 17.15
CA TYR A 82 13.88 -5.68 17.03
C TYR A 82 13.14 -4.45 16.53
N PHE A 83 12.12 -4.67 15.71
CA PHE A 83 11.24 -3.61 15.23
C PHE A 83 9.78 -4.01 15.19
N ASN A 84 8.92 -3.00 15.16
CA ASN A 84 7.51 -3.13 14.89
C ASN A 84 7.22 -2.46 13.54
N MET A 85 6.28 -3.03 12.80
CA MET A 85 5.83 -2.48 11.53
C MET A 85 4.31 -2.50 11.46
N VAL A 86 3.74 -1.39 11.03
CA VAL A 86 2.30 -1.23 10.78
C VAL A 86 2.11 -0.72 9.37
N VAL A 87 1.13 -1.27 8.65
CA VAL A 87 0.75 -0.84 7.29
C VAL A 87 -0.72 -0.50 7.23
N PHE A 88 -1.07 0.55 6.50
CA PHE A 88 -2.42 1.08 6.36
C PHE A 88 -2.80 1.32 4.89
N ALA A 89 -4.04 0.98 4.52
CA ALA A 89 -4.66 1.46 3.29
C ALA A 89 -5.10 2.90 3.49
N GLY A 90 -4.58 3.82 2.67
CA GLY A 90 -4.76 5.26 2.88
C GLY A 90 -3.82 5.82 3.94
N LYS A 91 -4.12 7.04 4.42
CA LYS A 91 -3.24 7.78 5.33
C LYS A 91 -3.37 7.31 6.77
N TRP A 92 -2.25 6.98 7.40
CA TRP A 92 -2.21 6.48 8.78
C TRP A 92 -2.83 7.43 9.82
N ASP A 93 -2.86 8.74 9.56
CA ASP A 93 -3.25 9.79 10.50
C ASP A 93 -4.73 10.20 10.44
N THR A 94 -5.48 9.73 9.42
CA THR A 94 -6.83 10.23 9.12
C THR A 94 -7.82 9.11 8.80
N SER A 95 -7.65 8.43 7.68
CA SER A 95 -8.63 7.47 7.14
C SER A 95 -8.11 6.03 7.02
N GLY A 96 -6.91 5.78 7.55
CA GLY A 96 -6.16 4.54 7.36
C GLY A 96 -6.87 3.29 7.89
N ILE A 97 -7.09 2.30 7.03
CA ILE A 97 -7.49 0.95 7.45
C ILE A 97 -6.22 0.13 7.67
N LYS A 98 -6.03 -0.39 8.88
CA LYS A 98 -4.85 -1.22 9.19
C LYS A 98 -4.89 -2.53 8.40
N LEU A 99 -3.88 -2.73 7.54
CA LEU A 99 -3.71 -3.91 6.69
C LEU A 99 -2.82 -4.95 7.36
N PHE A 100 -1.75 -4.49 8.00
CA PHE A 100 -0.75 -5.33 8.63
C PHE A 100 -0.28 -4.69 9.94
N HIS A 101 0.02 -5.54 10.92
CA HIS A 101 0.65 -5.14 12.17
C HIS A 101 1.47 -6.30 12.70
N GLN A 102 2.75 -6.05 12.95
CA GLN A 102 3.58 -7.03 13.61
C GLN A 102 4.61 -6.36 14.51
N GLU A 103 4.79 -6.95 15.69
CA GLU A 103 5.67 -6.44 16.74
C GLU A 103 6.82 -7.40 16.99
N ILE A 104 7.93 -6.85 17.49
CA ILE A 104 9.12 -7.58 17.94
C ILE A 104 9.63 -8.53 16.84
N ILE A 105 9.78 -7.99 15.62
CA ILE A 105 10.42 -8.70 14.51
C ILE A 105 11.92 -8.57 14.71
N ASN A 106 12.64 -9.69 14.78
CA ASN A 106 14.09 -9.67 14.75
C ASN A 106 14.55 -9.22 13.36
N ARG A 107 15.55 -8.33 13.23
CA ARG A 107 16.04 -7.88 11.91
C ARG A 107 16.45 -9.01 10.96
N LYS A 108 16.87 -10.16 11.51
CA LYS A 108 17.26 -11.34 10.72
C LYS A 108 16.06 -12.05 10.10
N ASP A 109 14.86 -11.74 10.59
CA ASP A 109 13.58 -12.28 10.14
C ASP A 109 12.76 -11.25 9.36
N SER A 110 13.31 -10.07 9.02
CA SER A 110 12.55 -8.96 8.42
C SER A 110 11.76 -9.39 7.18
N GLU A 111 12.39 -10.13 6.27
CA GLU A 111 11.75 -10.63 5.06
C GLU A 111 10.68 -11.67 5.38
N ARG A 112 11.03 -12.70 6.16
CA ARG A 112 10.10 -13.78 6.52
C ARG A 112 8.85 -13.27 7.26
N ARG A 113 8.98 -12.17 7.99
CA ARG A 113 7.92 -11.55 8.80
C ARG A 113 7.47 -10.20 8.24
N GLY A 114 7.80 -9.90 6.99
CA GLY A 114 7.32 -8.70 6.32
C GLY A 114 5.88 -8.84 5.87
N TRP A 115 5.37 -7.81 5.20
CA TRP A 115 4.01 -7.83 4.67
C TRP A 115 4.00 -8.29 3.21
N ASN A 116 3.23 -9.32 2.91
CA ASN A 116 3.07 -9.93 1.59
C ASN A 116 1.97 -9.28 0.75
N GLY A 117 1.54 -8.06 1.07
CA GLY A 117 0.57 -7.33 0.26
C GLY A 117 -0.86 -7.85 0.30
N THR A 118 -1.31 -8.48 1.40
CA THR A 118 -2.71 -8.91 1.54
C THR A 118 -3.48 -8.10 2.59
N PHE A 119 -4.79 -7.97 2.40
CA PHE A 119 -5.73 -7.61 3.44
C PHE A 119 -5.76 -8.67 4.56
N PRO A 120 -6.31 -8.36 5.76
CA PRO A 120 -6.47 -9.33 6.84
C PRO A 120 -7.33 -10.56 6.49
N ASP A 121 -8.19 -10.45 5.48
CA ASP A 121 -9.01 -11.55 4.96
C ASP A 121 -8.30 -12.40 3.88
N GLY A 122 -7.05 -12.07 3.56
CA GLY A 122 -6.20 -12.76 2.59
C GLY A 122 -6.37 -12.29 1.14
N ARG A 123 -7.27 -11.35 0.84
CA ARG A 123 -7.37 -10.78 -0.51
C ARG A 123 -6.10 -9.97 -0.84
N PRO A 124 -5.61 -9.99 -2.09
CA PRO A 124 -4.51 -9.12 -2.51
C PRO A 124 -4.88 -7.64 -2.34
N TYR A 125 -3.92 -6.86 -1.86
CA TYR A 125 -3.96 -5.41 -1.81
C TYR A 125 -3.20 -4.86 -3.02
N LYS A 126 -3.73 -3.80 -3.63
CA LYS A 126 -3.06 -3.09 -4.71
C LYS A 126 -3.16 -1.58 -4.56
N GLY A 127 -2.10 -0.88 -4.97
CA GLY A 127 -2.01 0.57 -4.94
C GLY A 127 -1.23 1.12 -3.75
N LEU A 128 -1.40 2.42 -3.52
CA LEU A 128 -0.70 3.18 -2.48
C LEU A 128 -1.11 2.73 -1.08
N PHE A 129 -0.16 2.59 -0.17
CA PHE A 129 -0.36 2.39 1.26
C PHE A 129 0.62 3.25 2.05
N THR A 130 0.34 3.44 3.34
CA THR A 130 1.27 4.09 4.27
C THR A 130 1.76 3.12 5.32
N TYR A 131 2.97 3.35 5.84
CA TYR A 131 3.56 2.50 6.86
C TYR A 131 4.25 3.29 7.96
N LEU A 132 4.42 2.61 9.09
CA LEU A 132 5.18 3.08 10.25
C LEU A 132 6.10 1.96 10.74
N VAL A 133 7.36 2.31 10.98
CA VAL A 133 8.36 1.43 11.60
C VAL A 133 8.92 2.10 12.85
N THR A 134 8.87 1.37 13.96
CA THR A 134 9.57 1.73 15.20
C THR A 134 10.51 0.61 15.58
N TYR A 135 11.60 0.91 16.27
CA TYR A 135 12.60 -0.09 16.63
C TYR A 135 13.18 0.12 18.02
N PHE A 136 13.72 -0.95 18.58
CA PHE A 136 14.48 -0.89 19.83
C PHE A 136 15.95 -0.67 19.49
N ASN A 137 16.52 0.43 19.97
CA ASN A 137 17.95 0.69 19.82
C ASN A 137 18.78 -0.16 20.79
N HIS A 138 20.10 -0.07 20.66
CA HIS A 138 21.05 -0.84 21.47
C HIS A 138 20.98 -0.61 22.98
N LYS A 139 20.35 0.47 23.45
CA LYS A 139 20.19 0.75 24.88
C LYS A 139 19.00 0.00 25.47
N GLY A 140 18.19 -0.66 24.63
CA GLY A 140 16.99 -1.39 25.05
C GLY A 140 15.96 -0.53 25.77
N ALA A 141 16.11 0.79 25.70
CA ALA A 141 15.46 1.71 26.61
C ALA A 141 14.04 2.07 26.15
N GLU A 142 13.85 2.39 24.85
CA GLU A 142 12.58 2.89 24.31
C GLU A 142 12.42 2.63 22.80
N TYR A 143 11.16 2.68 22.33
CA TYR A 143 10.83 2.69 20.90
C TYR A 143 11.38 3.95 20.24
N THR A 144 12.36 3.79 19.36
CA THR A 144 12.85 4.84 18.49
C THR A 144 12.03 4.86 17.21
N MET A 145 11.66 6.06 16.75
CA MET A 145 11.05 6.21 15.43
C MET A 145 12.07 5.81 14.36
N GLY A 146 11.75 4.79 13.56
CA GLY A 146 12.60 4.34 12.47
C GLY A 146 12.28 5.12 11.20
N GLY A 147 11.13 4.80 10.61
CA GLY A 147 10.69 5.42 9.36
C GLY A 147 9.17 5.41 9.24
N GLN A 148 8.64 6.42 8.56
CA GLN A 148 7.25 6.48 8.11
C GLN A 148 7.24 6.95 6.67
N GLY A 149 6.34 6.41 5.85
CA GLY A 149 6.31 6.76 4.44
C GLY A 149 5.14 6.14 3.70
N GLU A 150 5.19 6.29 2.39
CA GLU A 150 4.23 5.74 1.45
C GLU A 150 4.94 4.77 0.52
N ALA A 151 4.26 3.70 0.12
CA ALA A 151 4.76 2.70 -0.80
C ALA A 151 3.61 2.08 -1.59
N CYS A 152 3.93 1.35 -2.65
CA CYS A 152 2.92 0.72 -3.50
C CYS A 152 3.07 -0.80 -3.59
N ALA A 153 1.95 -1.50 -3.44
CA ALA A 153 1.81 -2.90 -3.82
C ALA A 153 1.40 -2.92 -5.29
N ILE A 154 2.29 -3.36 -6.18
CA ILE A 154 2.05 -3.39 -7.62
C ILE A 154 1.53 -4.77 -8.00
N ASP A 155 0.31 -4.82 -8.53
CA ASP A 155 -0.25 -6.03 -9.14
C ASP A 155 0.38 -6.21 -10.52
N CYS A 156 0.95 -7.39 -10.79
CA CYS A 156 1.61 -7.66 -12.06
C CYS A 156 0.67 -7.64 -13.27
N SER A 157 -0.62 -7.87 -13.08
CA SER A 157 -1.62 -7.68 -14.15
C SER A 157 -1.76 -6.22 -14.60
N ASP A 158 -1.34 -5.28 -13.75
CA ASP A 158 -1.36 -3.83 -14.00
C ASP A 158 0.05 -3.26 -14.21
N ALA A 159 1.11 -4.08 -14.15
CA ALA A 159 2.51 -3.64 -14.12
C ALA A 159 3.00 -3.01 -15.44
N GLY A 160 2.35 -3.28 -16.57
CA GLY A 160 2.64 -2.61 -17.85
C GLY A 160 2.54 -1.07 -17.78
N GLU A 161 1.75 -0.53 -16.85
CA GLU A 161 1.59 0.92 -16.61
C GLU A 161 2.80 1.60 -15.93
N PHE A 162 3.76 0.79 -15.50
CA PHE A 162 4.92 1.20 -14.71
C PHE A 162 6.25 1.07 -15.44
N ALA A 163 6.29 0.43 -16.61
CA ALA A 163 7.52 0.17 -17.35
C ALA A 163 8.35 1.44 -17.62
N GLU A 164 7.69 2.59 -17.77
CA GLU A 164 8.35 3.89 -17.98
C GLU A 164 8.43 4.76 -16.71
N ARG A 165 7.82 4.33 -15.60
CA ARG A 165 7.76 5.13 -14.36
C ARG A 165 9.08 5.04 -13.60
N GLN A 166 9.74 6.18 -13.48
CA GLN A 166 10.91 6.32 -12.61
C GLN A 166 10.49 6.50 -11.15
N GLY A 167 11.40 6.16 -10.24
CA GLY A 167 11.25 6.45 -8.81
C GLY A 167 10.60 5.34 -7.98
N CYS A 168 10.24 4.20 -8.59
CA CYS A 168 9.96 2.97 -7.85
C CYS A 168 11.28 2.24 -7.53
N PHE A 169 11.44 1.90 -6.26
CA PHE A 169 12.60 1.23 -5.69
C PHE A 169 12.16 0.05 -4.84
N TYR A 170 12.68 -1.11 -5.22
CA TYR A 170 12.24 -2.43 -4.79
C TYR A 170 13.21 -3.03 -3.76
N PRO A 171 12.76 -4.00 -2.93
CA PRO A 171 13.62 -4.70 -1.96
C PRO A 171 14.96 -5.17 -2.53
N VAL A 172 14.97 -5.78 -3.71
CA VAL A 172 16.18 -6.38 -4.31
C VAL A 172 17.26 -5.36 -4.70
N GLN A 173 16.89 -4.07 -4.80
CA GLN A 173 17.83 -2.98 -5.08
C GLN A 173 18.59 -2.53 -3.83
N ALA A 174 18.29 -3.10 -2.66
CA ALA A 174 19.01 -2.79 -1.44
C ALA A 174 20.37 -3.51 -1.37
N VAL A 175 21.42 -2.78 -1.03
CA VAL A 175 22.75 -3.32 -0.72
C VAL A 175 23.20 -2.74 0.61
N ASN A 176 23.45 -3.61 1.60
CA ASN A 176 23.94 -3.20 2.91
C ASN A 176 23.07 -2.10 3.57
N GLY A 177 21.74 -2.25 3.49
CA GLY A 177 20.77 -1.33 4.09
C GLY A 177 20.66 0.02 3.38
N LYS A 178 21.16 0.14 2.14
CA LYS A 178 21.05 1.34 1.29
C LYS A 178 20.51 1.00 -0.07
N LEU A 179 19.87 1.97 -0.72
CA LEU A 179 19.44 1.84 -2.09
C LEU A 179 20.64 1.86 -3.06
N ASP A 180 20.75 0.85 -3.92
CA ASP A 180 21.62 0.83 -5.09
C ASP A 180 20.81 1.03 -6.37
N LYS A 181 20.79 2.29 -6.85
CA LYS A 181 20.05 2.68 -8.06
C LYS A 181 20.62 2.08 -9.36
N SER A 182 21.80 1.46 -9.32
CA SER A 182 22.37 0.80 -10.50
C SER A 182 21.77 -0.59 -10.75
N LYS A 183 21.09 -1.16 -9.75
CA LYS A 183 20.39 -2.44 -9.87
C LYS A 183 18.99 -2.25 -10.44
N GLY A 184 18.58 -3.14 -11.34
CA GLY A 184 17.18 -3.25 -11.78
C GLY A 184 16.29 -3.86 -10.70
N ASN A 185 14.97 -3.83 -10.94
CA ASN A 185 13.97 -4.44 -10.07
C ASN A 185 13.97 -5.97 -10.09
N GLN A 186 14.58 -6.60 -11.11
CA GLN A 186 14.64 -8.06 -11.32
C GLN A 186 13.26 -8.72 -11.55
N GLU A 187 12.26 -7.92 -11.91
CA GLU A 187 10.90 -8.37 -12.15
C GLU A 187 10.72 -8.77 -13.62
N GLU A 188 11.13 -9.98 -13.95
CA GLU A 188 11.09 -10.48 -15.33
C GLU A 188 9.66 -10.78 -15.81
N ASP A 189 8.78 -11.29 -14.94
CA ASP A 189 7.43 -11.69 -15.36
C ASP A 189 6.41 -10.53 -15.34
N CYS A 190 6.71 -9.44 -14.62
CA CYS A 190 5.75 -8.35 -14.40
C CYS A 190 5.93 -7.16 -15.35
N PHE A 191 7.13 -6.89 -15.87
CA PHE A 191 7.40 -5.69 -16.69
C PHE A 191 7.97 -5.98 -18.09
N ASN A 192 7.85 -7.23 -18.57
CA ASN A 192 8.24 -7.65 -19.92
C ASN A 192 7.10 -7.59 -20.94
#